data_AF-A0A9J7M370-F1
#
_entry.id   AF-A0A9J7M370-F1
#
_cell.length_a   1.000
_cell.length_b   1.000
_cell.length_c   1.000
_cell.angle_alpha   90.00
_cell.angle_beta   90.00
_cell.angle_gamma   90.00
#
_symmetry.space_group_name_H-M   'P 1'
#
loop_
_entity.id
_entity.type
_entity.pdbx_description
1 polymer ?
#
loop_
_entity_poly.entity_id
_entity_poly.type
_entity_poly.pdbx_seq_one_letter_code
_entity_poly.pdbx_strand_id
1 'polypeptide(L)'
;MATSMASLVRDGVLLEIADQAPAPSKDYCQLLITTKEVVWRWWRITLRKGDERRCFPGETRESHDDFLNDEVIQGDVRRVFGEPTLEHALGLCRGHVDFITRVPKPMLIFLVSYLELEDISQLAQTNKLFREICNSDELWEHVYERHCENVTEEMRDLAKDVGWKSMFFTNKLQLQVQLRRQRGRREDAGDSPTPVH
;
A
#
# COMPACT_ATOMS: atom_id res chain seq x y z
N MET A 1 -22.77 16.06 1.95
CA MET A 1 -22.81 14.75 1.28
C MET A 1 -21.84 13.83 2.00
N ALA A 2 -22.35 12.90 2.81
CA ALA A 2 -21.51 11.92 3.50
C ALA A 2 -21.15 10.84 2.49
N THR A 3 -19.93 10.86 1.97
CA THR A 3 -19.38 9.76 1.18
C THR A 3 -19.32 8.55 2.11
N SER A 4 -20.30 7.66 1.99
CA SER A 4 -20.42 6.45 2.81
C SER A 4 -19.11 5.67 2.77
N MET A 5 -18.59 5.27 3.95
CA MET A 5 -17.41 4.39 4.07
C MET A 5 -17.57 3.07 3.28
N ALA A 6 -18.79 2.72 2.88
CA ALA A 6 -19.12 1.62 1.98
C ALA A 6 -18.47 1.73 0.58
N SER A 7 -18.03 2.92 0.15
CA SER A 7 -17.45 3.10 -1.19
C SER A 7 -16.01 2.60 -1.34
N LEU A 8 -15.27 2.41 -0.24
CA LEU A 8 -13.85 2.03 -0.28
C LEU A 8 -13.64 0.52 -0.23
N VAL A 9 -14.58 -0.21 0.37
CA VAL A 9 -14.52 -1.67 0.46
C VAL A 9 -15.31 -2.25 -0.72
N ARG A 10 -14.63 -2.51 -1.84
CA ARG A 10 -15.24 -3.22 -2.98
C ARG A 10 -15.89 -4.51 -2.50
N ASP A 11 -17.16 -4.67 -2.83
CA ASP A 11 -18.02 -5.81 -2.49
C ASP A 11 -18.13 -6.13 -0.98
N GLY A 12 -17.70 -5.20 -0.12
CA GLY A 12 -17.70 -5.41 1.32
C GLY A 12 -16.69 -6.45 1.82
N VAL A 13 -15.75 -6.91 0.99
CA VAL A 13 -14.76 -7.95 1.35
C VAL A 13 -13.51 -7.32 1.97
N LEU A 14 -13.21 -7.72 3.20
CA LEU A 14 -12.04 -7.28 3.96
C LEU A 14 -10.87 -8.24 3.78
N LEU A 15 -11.11 -9.55 3.82
CA LEU A 15 -10.08 -10.56 3.61
C LEU A 15 -10.69 -11.74 2.87
N GLU A 16 -9.96 -12.27 1.88
CA GLU A 16 -10.29 -13.53 1.24
C GLU A 16 -9.00 -14.31 1.04
N ILE A 17 -8.91 -15.48 1.68
CA ILE A 17 -7.77 -16.38 1.57
C ILE A 17 -8.27 -17.82 1.51
N ALA A 18 -7.62 -18.64 0.70
CA ALA A 18 -7.94 -20.05 0.58
C ALA A 18 -6.66 -20.88 0.46
N ASP A 19 -6.61 -22.00 1.17
CA ASP A 19 -5.45 -22.88 1.21
C ASP A 19 -5.87 -24.31 1.59
N GLN A 20 -4.96 -25.25 1.41
CA GLN A 20 -5.15 -26.64 1.78
C GLN A 20 -4.74 -26.88 3.23
N ALA A 21 -5.63 -27.50 4.00
CA ALA A 21 -5.34 -27.91 5.37
C ALA A 21 -4.14 -28.88 5.42
N PRO A 22 -3.33 -28.83 6.49
CA PRO A 22 -2.21 -29.75 6.65
C PRO A 22 -2.68 -31.21 6.74
N ALA A 23 -1.75 -32.15 6.55
CA ALA A 23 -2.02 -33.56 6.77
C ALA A 23 -2.56 -33.80 8.20
N PRO A 24 -3.53 -34.72 8.40
CA PRO A 24 -3.94 -35.76 7.45
C PRO A 24 -5.16 -35.42 6.58
N SER A 25 -5.92 -34.35 6.84
CA SER A 25 -7.18 -34.10 6.11
C SER A 25 -6.94 -33.67 4.68
N LYS A 26 -6.01 -32.71 4.44
CA LYS A 26 -5.78 -32.12 3.11
C LYS A 26 -7.04 -31.52 2.47
N ASP A 27 -8.02 -31.16 3.28
CA ASP A 27 -9.24 -30.50 2.84
C ASP A 27 -8.91 -29.08 2.35
N TYR A 28 -9.66 -28.58 1.37
CA TYR A 28 -9.51 -27.21 0.93
C TYR A 28 -10.36 -26.30 1.81
N CYS A 29 -9.80 -25.22 2.32
CA CYS A 29 -10.50 -24.29 3.19
C CYS A 29 -10.42 -22.87 2.63
N GLN A 30 -11.47 -22.09 2.84
CA GLN A 30 -11.54 -20.68 2.49
C GLN A 30 -12.03 -19.89 3.70
N LEU A 31 -11.29 -18.83 4.04
CA LEU A 31 -11.70 -17.82 5.00
C LEU A 31 -12.06 -16.54 4.23
N LEU A 32 -13.29 -16.07 4.41
CA LEU A 32 -13.80 -14.84 3.83
C LEU A 32 -14.33 -13.94 4.96
N ILE A 33 -13.70 -12.79 5.15
CA ILE A 33 -14.15 -11.78 6.11
C ILE A 33 -14.73 -10.63 5.32
N THR A 34 -16.00 -10.33 5.57
CA THR A 34 -16.70 -9.18 5.02
C THR A 34 -16.86 -8.11 6.09
N THR A 35 -17.39 -6.95 5.70
CA THR A 35 -17.77 -5.86 6.63
C THR A 35 -18.85 -6.24 7.64
N LYS A 36 -19.53 -7.38 7.47
CA LYS A 36 -20.67 -7.79 8.31
C LYS A 36 -20.47 -9.12 9.00
N GLU A 37 -19.85 -10.06 8.31
CA GLU A 37 -19.77 -11.45 8.75
C GLU A 37 -18.42 -12.08 8.37
N VAL A 38 -18.04 -13.11 9.13
CA VAL A 38 -16.97 -14.05 8.83
C VAL A 38 -17.60 -15.30 8.24
N VAL A 39 -17.07 -15.76 7.11
CA VAL A 39 -17.52 -16.96 6.42
C VAL A 39 -16.36 -17.93 6.35
N TRP A 40 -16.54 -19.10 6.96
CA TRP A 40 -15.62 -20.22 6.90
C TRP A 40 -16.19 -21.31 6.00
N ARG A 41 -15.46 -21.68 4.94
CA ARG A 41 -15.87 -22.75 4.02
C ARG A 41 -14.81 -23.82 3.97
N TRP A 42 -15.26 -25.07 3.83
CA TRP A 42 -14.37 -26.21 3.65
C TRP A 42 -14.93 -27.19 2.63
N TRP A 43 -14.04 -27.77 1.85
CA TRP A 43 -14.33 -28.81 0.87
C TRP A 43 -13.55 -30.05 1.26
N ARG A 44 -14.27 -31.12 1.56
CA ARG A 44 -13.65 -32.39 1.96
C ARG A 44 -13.01 -33.06 0.75
N ILE A 45 -11.70 -33.33 0.81
CA ILE A 45 -10.96 -33.99 -0.27
C ILE A 45 -10.74 -35.46 0.11
N THR A 46 -11.36 -36.39 -0.62
CA THR A 46 -11.21 -37.84 -0.40
C THR A 46 -10.72 -38.56 -1.65
N LEU A 47 -9.80 -39.51 -1.47
CA LEU A 47 -9.32 -40.40 -2.54
C LEU A 47 -10.16 -41.68 -2.65
N ARG A 48 -11.13 -41.88 -1.75
CA ARG A 48 -11.96 -43.09 -1.71
C ARG A 48 -13.09 -42.99 -2.75
N LYS A 49 -12.96 -43.77 -3.82
CA LYS A 49 -14.01 -43.91 -4.86
C LYS A 49 -15.34 -44.32 -4.22
N GLY A 50 -16.41 -43.59 -4.53
CA GLY A 50 -17.77 -43.87 -4.05
C GLY A 50 -18.26 -43.03 -2.87
N ASP A 51 -17.40 -42.23 -2.23
CA ASP A 51 -17.78 -41.30 -1.15
C ASP A 51 -18.10 -39.88 -1.65
N GLU A 52 -18.09 -39.68 -2.98
CA GLU A 52 -18.36 -38.39 -3.66
C GLU A 52 -19.73 -37.80 -3.27
N ARG A 53 -20.73 -38.66 -3.06
CA ARG A 53 -22.07 -38.27 -2.63
C ARG A 53 -22.17 -37.80 -1.17
N ARG A 54 -21.07 -37.88 -0.40
CA ARG A 54 -21.02 -37.48 1.03
C ARG A 54 -20.00 -36.36 1.28
N CYS A 55 -19.32 -35.87 0.25
CA CYS A 55 -18.29 -34.84 0.35
C CYS A 55 -18.81 -33.50 -0.19
N PHE A 56 -19.90 -33.00 0.39
CA PHE A 56 -20.39 -31.66 0.07
C PHE A 56 -19.56 -30.61 0.79
N PRO A 57 -19.37 -29.43 0.18
CA PRO A 57 -18.80 -28.30 0.89
C PRO A 57 -19.65 -27.91 2.09
N GLY A 58 -18.97 -27.59 3.19
CA GLY A 58 -19.59 -26.96 4.35
C GLY A 58 -19.33 -25.46 4.35
N GLU A 59 -20.25 -24.71 4.95
CA GLU A 59 -20.14 -23.28 5.17
C GLU A 59 -20.66 -22.95 6.57
N THR A 60 -19.88 -22.20 7.34
CA THR A 60 -20.29 -21.56 8.59
C THR A 60 -20.21 -20.05 8.39
N ARG A 61 -21.24 -19.34 8.82
CA ARG A 61 -21.29 -17.87 8.79
C ARG A 61 -21.54 -17.35 10.19
N GLU A 62 -20.73 -16.40 10.61
CA GLU A 62 -20.77 -15.83 11.95
C GLU A 62 -20.64 -14.32 11.89
N SER A 63 -21.20 -13.64 12.90
CA SER A 63 -20.90 -12.23 13.09
C SER A 63 -19.43 -12.05 13.51
N HIS A 64 -18.91 -10.83 13.43
CA HIS A 64 -17.57 -10.54 13.94
C HIS A 64 -17.44 -10.84 15.44
N ASP A 65 -18.46 -10.53 16.23
CA ASP A 65 -18.47 -10.77 17.68
C ASP A 65 -18.51 -12.26 18.01
N ASP A 66 -19.27 -13.05 17.27
CA ASP A 66 -19.33 -14.50 17.46
C ASP A 66 -17.98 -15.15 17.13
N PHE A 67 -17.37 -14.78 15.99
CA PHE A 67 -16.06 -15.27 15.60
C PHE A 67 -14.97 -14.94 16.62
N LEU A 68 -15.03 -13.77 17.27
CA LEU A 68 -14.08 -13.40 18.34
C LEU A 68 -14.15 -14.33 19.56
N ASN A 69 -15.30 -14.99 19.78
CA ASN A 69 -15.50 -15.93 20.88
C ASN A 69 -15.42 -17.41 20.43
N ASP A 70 -15.40 -17.69 19.13
CA ASP A 70 -15.31 -19.06 18.60
C ASP A 70 -13.85 -19.56 18.55
N GLU A 71 -13.43 -20.26 19.60
CA GLU A 71 -12.09 -20.87 19.66
C GLU A 71 -11.89 -22.00 18.63
N VAL A 72 -12.97 -22.61 18.12
CA VAL A 72 -12.91 -23.72 17.17
C VAL A 72 -12.52 -23.21 15.79
N ILE A 73 -13.24 -22.22 15.25
CA ILE A 73 -12.92 -21.64 13.94
C ILE A 73 -11.58 -20.90 14.00
N GLN A 74 -11.27 -20.21 15.10
CA GLN A 74 -9.94 -19.61 15.28
C GLN A 74 -8.84 -20.68 15.28
N GLY A 75 -9.07 -21.82 15.94
CA GLY A 75 -8.18 -22.98 15.91
C GLY A 75 -7.94 -23.52 14.50
N ASP A 76 -9.00 -23.63 13.70
CA ASP A 76 -8.91 -24.07 12.32
C ASP A 76 -8.21 -23.06 11.40
N VAL A 77 -8.51 -21.77 11.53
CA VAL A 77 -7.82 -20.70 10.79
C VAL A 77 -6.32 -20.72 11.11
N ARG A 78 -5.95 -20.81 12.39
CA ARG A 78 -4.54 -20.92 12.81
C ARG A 78 -3.87 -22.15 12.22
N ARG A 79 -4.56 -23.28 12.23
CA ARG A 79 -4.02 -24.56 11.72
C ARG A 79 -3.81 -24.53 10.21
N VAL A 80 -4.71 -23.90 9.45
CA VAL A 80 -4.65 -23.86 7.98
C VAL A 80 -3.76 -22.73 7.48
N PHE A 81 -3.93 -21.51 7.99
CA PHE A 81 -3.32 -20.29 7.46
C PHE A 81 -2.21 -19.72 8.35
N GLY A 82 -1.98 -20.28 9.54
CA GLY A 82 -0.97 -19.83 10.49
C GLY A 82 -1.43 -18.71 11.43
N GLU A 83 -0.63 -18.46 12.47
CA GLU A 83 -0.88 -17.43 13.48
C GLU A 83 -1.00 -16.01 12.90
N PRO A 84 -0.13 -15.56 11.97
CA PRO A 84 -0.20 -14.18 11.46
C PRO A 84 -1.52 -13.87 10.75
N THR A 85 -2.07 -14.85 10.03
CA THR A 85 -3.37 -14.72 9.36
C THR A 85 -4.50 -14.64 10.37
N LEU A 86 -4.44 -15.44 11.44
CA LEU A 86 -5.42 -15.38 12.52
C LEU A 86 -5.38 -14.02 13.24
N GLU A 87 -4.20 -13.54 13.61
CA GLU A 87 -4.05 -12.22 14.25
C GLU A 87 -4.62 -11.10 13.37
N HIS A 88 -4.36 -11.16 12.06
CA HIS A 88 -4.93 -10.23 11.10
C HIS A 88 -6.46 -10.35 11.03
N ALA A 89 -7.01 -11.57 10.96
CA ALA A 89 -8.45 -11.82 10.95
C ALA A 89 -9.15 -11.29 12.21
N LEU A 90 -8.58 -11.53 13.40
CA LEU A 90 -9.07 -10.99 14.67
C LEU A 90 -8.99 -9.46 14.69
N GLY A 91 -7.90 -8.89 14.16
CA GLY A 91 -7.74 -7.45 13.99
C GLY A 91 -8.88 -6.85 13.15
N LEU A 92 -9.19 -7.47 12.02
CA LEU A 92 -10.30 -7.04 11.14
C LEU A 92 -11.65 -7.12 11.84
N CYS A 93 -11.93 -8.19 12.58
CA CYS A 93 -13.19 -8.34 13.33
C CYS A 93 -13.31 -7.36 14.50
N ARG A 94 -12.19 -6.86 15.05
CA ARG A 94 -12.14 -5.77 16.04
C ARG A 94 -12.26 -4.38 15.40
N GLY A 95 -12.37 -4.28 14.08
CA GLY A 95 -12.48 -3.02 13.34
C GLY A 95 -11.15 -2.40 12.91
N HIS A 96 -10.01 -3.09 13.07
CA HIS A 96 -8.72 -2.63 12.57
C HIS A 96 -8.59 -2.89 11.06
N VAL A 97 -9.30 -2.08 10.27
CA VAL A 97 -9.31 -2.18 8.81
C VAL A 97 -8.35 -1.17 8.20
N ASP A 98 -7.45 -1.66 7.35
CA ASP A 98 -6.58 -0.79 6.54
C ASP A 98 -7.40 -0.13 5.42
N PHE A 99 -7.90 1.08 5.69
CA PHE A 99 -8.64 1.85 4.70
C PHE A 99 -7.74 2.50 3.67
N ILE A 100 -6.52 2.91 4.07
CA ILE A 100 -5.63 3.67 3.20
C ILE A 100 -5.22 2.86 1.95
N THR A 101 -4.97 1.56 2.10
CA THR A 101 -4.61 0.69 0.98
C THR A 101 -5.77 0.42 0.02
N ARG A 102 -7.00 0.78 0.41
CA ARG A 102 -8.24 0.59 -0.36
C ARG A 102 -8.71 1.87 -1.07
N VAL A 103 -8.11 3.01 -0.74
CA VAL A 103 -8.39 4.29 -1.40
C VAL A 103 -7.98 4.21 -2.88
N PRO A 104 -8.78 4.75 -3.82
CA PRO A 104 -8.41 4.80 -5.23
C PRO A 104 -7.05 5.48 -5.46
N LYS A 105 -6.25 4.92 -6.39
CA LYS A 105 -4.90 5.44 -6.71
C LYS A 105 -4.83 6.97 -6.90
N PRO A 106 -5.76 7.63 -7.65
CA PRO A 106 -5.71 9.09 -7.81
C PRO A 106 -5.83 9.86 -6.49
N MET A 107 -6.67 9.38 -5.57
CA MET A 107 -6.85 10.01 -4.26
C MET A 107 -5.65 9.75 -3.34
N LEU A 108 -5.01 8.57 -3.46
CA LEU A 108 -3.75 8.33 -2.76
C LEU A 108 -2.63 9.22 -3.26
N ILE A 109 -2.48 9.40 -4.58
CA ILE A 109 -1.51 10.34 -5.15
C ILE A 109 -1.75 11.75 -4.61
N PHE A 110 -3.01 12.19 -4.59
CA PHE A 110 -3.38 13.48 -4.01
C PHE A 110 -3.03 13.59 -2.51
N LEU A 111 -3.29 12.55 -1.70
CA LEU A 111 -2.94 12.59 -0.27
C LEU A 111 -1.42 12.61 -0.05
N VAL A 112 -0.69 11.78 -0.80
CA VAL A 112 0.77 11.65 -0.67
C VAL A 112 1.49 12.92 -1.15
N SER A 113 0.93 13.69 -2.07
CA SER A 113 1.54 14.95 -2.54
C SER A 113 1.57 16.08 -1.48
N TYR A 114 0.91 15.91 -0.34
CA TYR A 114 1.02 16.80 0.81
C TYR A 114 2.11 16.42 1.81
N LEU A 115 2.71 15.24 1.65
CA LEU A 115 3.78 14.78 2.53
C LEU A 115 5.12 15.42 2.17
N GLU A 116 6.01 15.49 3.16
CA GLU A 116 7.39 15.90 2.92
C GLU A 116 8.16 14.82 2.14
N LEU A 117 9.25 15.21 1.46
CA LEU A 117 10.04 14.27 0.65
C LEU A 117 10.59 13.09 1.47
N GLU A 118 10.95 13.33 2.73
CA GLU A 118 11.43 12.30 3.65
C GLU A 118 10.31 11.29 3.94
N ASP A 119 9.11 11.78 4.27
CA ASP A 119 7.94 10.94 4.53
C ASP A 119 7.51 10.14 3.30
N ILE A 120 7.58 10.72 2.10
CA ILE A 120 7.31 10.00 0.84
C ILE A 120 8.29 8.82 0.69
N SER A 121 9.55 9.02 1.04
CA SER A 121 10.58 7.97 0.98
C SER A 121 10.38 6.86 2.02
N GLN A 122 9.92 7.21 3.23
CA GLN A 122 9.58 6.24 4.27
C GLN A 122 8.32 5.45 3.90
N LEU A 123 7.29 6.15 3.41
CA LEU A 123 6.03 5.53 2.99
C LEU A 123 6.25 4.52 1.85
N ALA A 124 7.16 4.81 0.92
CA ALA A 124 7.53 3.91 -0.18
C ALA A 124 8.10 2.55 0.30
N GLN A 125 8.59 2.47 1.53
CA GLN A 125 9.20 1.26 2.11
C GLN A 125 8.20 0.38 2.86
N THR A 126 6.96 0.84 3.05
CA THR A 126 5.94 0.13 3.86
C THR A 126 5.29 -1.03 3.11
N ASN A 127 4.87 -0.83 1.85
CA ASN A 127 4.16 -1.81 1.05
C ASN A 127 4.42 -1.57 -0.45
N LYS A 128 4.30 -2.63 -1.27
CA LYS A 128 4.33 -2.58 -2.73
C LYS A 128 3.41 -1.50 -3.33
N LEU A 129 2.19 -1.34 -2.81
CA LEU A 129 1.26 -0.31 -3.30
C LEU A 129 1.84 1.10 -3.14
N PHE A 130 2.33 1.44 -1.94
CA PHE A 130 2.94 2.74 -1.70
C PHE A 130 4.27 2.89 -2.41
N ARG A 131 5.01 1.80 -2.59
CA ARG A 131 6.21 1.82 -3.43
C ARG A 131 5.89 2.20 -4.87
N GLU A 132 4.79 1.71 -5.45
CA GLU A 132 4.34 2.14 -6.79
C GLU A 132 3.92 3.61 -6.78
N ILE A 133 3.07 4.02 -5.84
CA ILE A 133 2.52 5.39 -5.77
C ILE A 133 3.63 6.42 -5.54
N CYS A 134 4.52 6.20 -4.58
CA CYS A 134 5.63 7.10 -4.26
C CYS A 134 6.67 7.21 -5.39
N ASN A 135 6.66 6.29 -6.35
CA ASN A 135 7.54 6.32 -7.53
C ASN A 135 6.80 6.65 -8.83
N SER A 136 5.50 6.93 -8.77
CA SER A 136 4.67 7.26 -9.93
C SER A 136 4.98 8.66 -10.45
N ASP A 137 4.99 8.81 -11.78
CA ASP A 137 5.34 10.08 -12.42
C ASP A 137 4.29 11.16 -12.11
N GLU A 138 3.03 10.77 -12.00
CA GLU A 138 1.90 11.62 -11.63
C GLU A 138 2.05 12.24 -10.23
N LEU A 139 2.58 11.48 -9.26
CA LEU A 139 2.89 12.04 -7.95
C LEU A 139 4.00 13.09 -8.05
N TRP A 140 5.06 12.79 -8.79
CA TRP A 140 6.21 13.67 -8.89
C TRP A 140 5.90 14.93 -9.70
N GLU A 141 4.95 14.89 -10.64
CA GLU A 141 4.37 16.08 -11.29
C GLU A 141 3.75 17.01 -10.25
N HIS A 142 2.86 16.50 -9.39
CA HIS A 142 2.24 17.30 -8.34
C HIS A 142 3.23 17.85 -7.30
N VAL A 143 4.22 17.03 -6.91
CA VAL A 143 5.30 17.48 -6.02
C VAL A 143 6.10 18.60 -6.68
N TYR A 144 6.41 18.47 -7.97
CA TYR A 144 7.15 19.49 -8.71
C TYR A 144 6.36 20.79 -8.85
N GLU A 145 5.09 20.74 -9.26
CA GLU A 145 4.19 21.91 -9.37
C GLU A 145 4.03 22.64 -8.04
N ARG A 146 4.05 21.92 -6.93
CA ARG A 146 3.95 22.52 -5.59
C ARG A 146 5.23 23.26 -5.16
N HIS A 147 6.39 22.78 -5.59
CA HIS A 147 7.69 23.34 -5.22
C HIS A 147 8.24 24.34 -6.24
N CYS A 148 7.71 24.37 -7.46
CA CYS A 148 8.13 25.25 -8.54
C CYS A 148 6.95 26.08 -9.05
N GLU A 149 7.01 27.40 -8.88
CA GLU A 149 5.92 28.32 -9.24
C GLU A 149 5.65 28.41 -10.76
N ASN A 150 6.61 28.04 -11.61
CA ASN A 150 6.50 28.14 -13.07
C ASN A 150 6.89 26.82 -13.75
N VAL A 151 5.91 25.99 -14.07
CA VAL A 151 6.09 24.81 -14.93
C VAL A 151 5.82 25.22 -16.38
N THR A 152 6.86 25.28 -17.21
CA THR A 152 6.73 25.59 -18.65
C THR A 152 6.35 24.37 -19.46
N GLU A 153 5.81 24.57 -20.66
CA GLU A 153 5.43 23.48 -21.56
C GLU A 153 6.65 22.67 -22.02
N GLU A 154 7.79 23.32 -22.21
CA GLU A 154 9.09 22.67 -22.47
C GLU A 154 9.53 21.74 -21.31
N MET A 155 9.26 22.12 -20.05
CA MET A 155 9.55 21.26 -18.90
C MET A 155 8.63 20.05 -18.86
N ARG A 156 7.35 20.20 -19.23
CA ARG A 156 6.40 19.08 -19.34
C ARG A 156 6.81 18.12 -20.46
N ASP A 157 7.26 18.64 -21.60
CA ASP A 157 7.74 17.81 -22.69
C ASP A 157 9.02 17.05 -22.32
N LEU A 158 9.97 17.71 -21.66
CA LEU A 158 11.17 17.03 -21.14
C LEU A 158 10.83 15.98 -20.07
N ALA A 159 9.83 16.24 -19.24
CA ALA A 159 9.39 15.29 -18.22
C ALA A 159 8.77 14.02 -18.84
N LYS A 160 8.12 14.09 -20.00
CA LYS A 160 7.63 12.88 -20.70
C LYS A 160 8.75 11.92 -21.08
N ASP A 161 9.93 12.45 -21.40
CA ASP A 161 11.09 11.66 -21.82
C ASP A 161 11.94 11.18 -20.64
N VAL A 162 12.07 11.99 -19.58
CA VAL A 162 13.03 11.77 -18.47
C VAL A 162 12.36 11.38 -17.15
N GLY A 163 11.08 11.73 -16.97
CA GLY A 163 10.30 11.56 -15.75
C GLY A 163 10.45 12.74 -14.78
N TRP A 164 9.34 13.13 -14.14
CA TRP A 164 9.27 14.21 -13.16
C TRP A 164 10.16 13.97 -11.95
N LYS A 165 10.25 12.72 -11.49
CA LYS A 165 11.13 12.36 -10.37
C LYS A 165 12.59 12.69 -10.68
N SER A 166 13.06 12.29 -11.85
CA SER A 166 14.44 12.52 -12.29
C SER A 166 14.70 14.01 -12.50
N MET A 167 13.76 14.72 -13.13
CA MET A 167 13.78 16.18 -13.28
C MET A 167 13.89 16.88 -11.92
N PHE A 168 13.09 16.49 -10.92
CA PHE A 168 13.11 17.07 -9.59
C PHE A 168 14.48 16.94 -8.91
N PHE A 169 15.06 15.73 -8.89
CA PHE A 169 16.38 15.52 -8.29
C PHE A 169 17.49 16.21 -9.07
N THR A 170 17.40 16.24 -10.40
CA THR A 170 18.39 16.90 -11.27
C THR A 170 18.36 18.41 -11.06
N ASN A 171 17.18 19.02 -10.97
CA ASN A 171 17.04 20.46 -10.76
C ASN A 171 17.53 20.87 -9.35
N LYS A 172 17.23 20.05 -8.32
CA LYS A 172 17.77 20.26 -6.96
C LYS A 172 19.30 20.11 -6.92
N LEU A 173 19.87 19.13 -7.67
CA LEU A 173 21.31 18.98 -7.83
C LEU A 173 21.94 20.17 -8.57
N GLN A 174 21.31 20.65 -9.64
CA GLN A 174 21.74 21.80 -10.41
C GLN A 174 21.76 23.07 -9.54
N LEU A 175 20.73 23.29 -8.73
CA LEU A 175 20.68 24.37 -7.73
C LEU A 175 21.82 24.24 -6.70
N GLN A 176 22.09 23.04 -6.17
CA GLN A 176 23.20 22.82 -5.25
C GLN A 176 24.57 23.08 -5.89
N VAL A 177 24.78 22.66 -7.15
CA VAL A 177 26.02 22.91 -7.89
C VAL A 177 26.20 24.41 -8.14
N GLN A 178 25.14 25.13 -8.50
CA GLN A 178 25.19 26.58 -8.69
C GLN A 178 25.51 27.33 -7.39
N LEU A 179 24.90 26.93 -6.26
CA LEU A 179 25.21 27.50 -4.94
C LEU A 179 26.66 27.23 -4.51
N ARG A 180 27.22 26.04 -4.80
CA ARG A 180 28.63 25.73 -4.56
C ARG A 180 29.57 26.60 -5.40
N ARG A 181 29.26 26.79 -6.68
CA ARG A 181 30.02 27.68 -7.59
C ARG A 181 30.00 29.14 -7.13
N GLN A 182 28.87 29.61 -6.57
CA GLN A 182 28.78 30.96 -6.01
C GLN A 182 29.55 31.11 -4.69
N ARG A 183 29.59 30.09 -3.82
CA ARG A 183 30.43 30.11 -2.61
C ARG A 183 31.92 30.14 -2.96
N GLY A 184 32.37 29.29 -3.88
CA GLY A 184 33.77 29.32 -4.35
C GLY A 184 34.15 30.66 -4.98
N ARG A 185 33.29 31.25 -5.82
CA ARG A 185 33.54 32.60 -6.38
C ARG A 185 33.60 33.72 -5.35
N ARG A 186 32.89 33.61 -4.22
CA ARG A 186 32.96 34.60 -3.13
C ARG A 186 34.22 34.46 -2.29
N GLU A 187 34.74 33.23 -2.16
CA GLU A 187 36.03 32.96 -1.50
C GLU A 187 37.21 33.44 -2.37
N ASP A 188 37.17 33.19 -3.68
CA ASP A 188 38.20 33.67 -4.62
C ASP A 188 38.24 35.21 -4.77
N ALA A 189 37.11 35.90 -4.58
CA ALA A 189 37.02 37.36 -4.64
C ALA A 189 37.49 38.06 -3.34
N GLY A 190 37.66 37.32 -2.24
CA GLY A 190 38.14 37.87 -0.96
C GLY A 190 39.66 37.97 -0.83
N ASP A 191 40.42 37.36 -1.76
CA ASP A 191 41.89 37.21 -1.67
C ASP A 191 42.65 38.01 -2.75
N SER A 192 42.01 39.02 -3.34
CA SER A 192 42.67 39.92 -4.30
C SER A 192 43.43 41.02 -3.56
N PRO A 193 44.78 41.11 -3.61
CA PRO A 193 45.50 42.19 -2.96
C PRO A 193 45.26 43.49 -3.74
N THR A 194 44.77 44.52 -3.03
CA THR A 194 44.68 45.89 -3.54
C THR A 194 46.05 46.36 -4.06
N PRO A 195 46.16 46.83 -5.31
CA PRO A 195 47.40 47.41 -5.79
C PRO A 195 47.58 48.76 -5.11
N VAL A 196 48.65 48.86 -4.31
CA VAL A 196 49.10 50.13 -3.72
C VAL A 196 49.79 50.91 -4.84
N HIS A 197 49.22 52.05 -5.21
CA HIS A 197 49.86 53.07 -6.05
C HIS A 197 50.80 53.94 -5.23
#